data_AF-A0A9N9YKJ7-F1
#
_entry.id   AF-A0A9N9YKJ7-F1
#
_cell.length_a   1.000
_cell.length_b   1.000
_cell.length_c   1.000
_cell.angle_alpha   90.00
_cell.angle_beta   90.00
_cell.angle_gamma   90.00
#
_symmetry.space_group_name_H-M   'P 1'
#
loop_
_entity.id
_entity.type
_entity.pdbx_description
1 polymer ?
#
loop_
_entity_poly.entity_id
_entity_poly.type
_entity_poly.pdbx_seq_one_letter_code
_entity_poly.pdbx_strand_id
1 'polypeptide(L)'
;MKLGQTLEPADFDSKEAIRSKYLPQVAETLKGRLGASRVIVRDYLVRKSHKKFPVATGEVYEWEQPANLFHIDSTPNGTRQVFNGLNQGLLNELSTKRCQYVTINIVWKPIVGPVRKWPLMMVDTSTVKADVDLEARDMVYYDHVVETHLVYNSDDYKFNYLSNQTTDEAWVILQTDSGTLTGTPSIETPPALAEADFD
;
A
#
# COMPACT_ATOMS: atom_id res chain seq x y z
N MET A 1 -0.90 12.65 4.57
CA MET A 1 -0.28 12.78 5.91
C MET A 1 1.10 13.40 5.75
N LYS A 2 1.55 14.27 6.67
CA LYS A 2 2.96 14.71 6.65
C LYS A 2 3.82 13.83 7.55
N LEU A 3 4.91 13.29 7.00
CA LEU A 3 5.95 12.56 7.74
C LEU A 3 7.20 13.42 7.74
N GLY A 4 7.82 13.58 8.91
CA GLY A 4 9.10 14.30 9.00
C GLY A 4 10.19 13.61 8.18
N GLN A 5 11.14 14.38 7.66
CA GLN A 5 12.30 13.83 6.96
C GLN A 5 13.31 13.33 8.00
N THR A 6 13.40 12.01 8.15
CA THR A 6 14.28 11.37 9.14
C THR A 6 15.41 10.56 8.51
N LEU A 7 15.27 10.24 7.23
CA LEU A 7 16.27 9.55 6.43
C LEU A 7 16.51 10.31 5.14
N GLU A 8 17.77 10.35 4.71
CA GLU A 8 18.15 10.82 3.38
C GLU A 8 17.89 9.72 2.34
N PRO A 9 17.77 10.06 1.05
CA PRO A 9 17.49 9.07 0.00
C PRO A 9 18.42 7.85 -0.01
N ALA A 10 19.71 8.06 0.29
CA ALA A 10 20.71 6.99 0.33
C ALA A 10 20.53 6.03 1.52
N ASP A 11 19.90 6.47 2.61
CA ASP A 11 19.68 5.64 3.79
C ASP A 11 18.61 4.55 3.54
N PHE A 12 17.76 4.73 2.52
CA PHE A 12 16.76 3.74 2.12
C PHE A 12 17.38 2.48 1.47
N ASP A 13 18.70 2.47 1.27
CA ASP A 13 19.45 1.30 0.82
C ASP A 13 19.82 0.40 2.00
N SER A 14 19.81 0.96 3.23
CA SER A 14 20.10 0.24 4.46
C SER A 14 18.81 -0.25 5.13
N LYS A 15 18.61 -1.57 5.11
CA LYS A 15 17.52 -2.23 5.85
C LYS A 15 17.54 -1.91 7.34
N GLU A 16 18.74 -1.69 7.90
CA GLU A 16 18.91 -1.34 9.32
C GLU A 16 18.45 0.09 9.60
N ALA A 17 18.80 1.06 8.75
CA ALA A 17 18.36 2.44 8.90
C ALA A 17 16.84 2.55 8.81
N ILE A 18 16.22 1.84 7.86
CA ILE A 18 14.75 1.80 7.72
C ILE A 18 14.11 1.24 8.99
N ARG A 19 14.58 0.08 9.47
CA ARG A 19 13.99 -0.60 10.64
C ARG A 19 14.17 0.17 11.94
N SER A 20 15.33 0.77 12.15
CA SER A 20 15.66 1.43 13.42
C SER A 20 15.14 2.86 13.53
N LYS A 21 15.03 3.59 12.39
CA LYS A 21 14.69 5.02 12.39
C LYS A 21 13.33 5.30 11.76
N TYR A 22 13.08 4.77 10.56
CA TYR A 22 11.91 5.15 9.76
C TYR A 22 10.62 4.44 10.21
N LEU A 23 10.63 3.11 10.34
CA LEU A 23 9.42 2.36 10.72
C LEU A 23 8.86 2.76 12.09
N PRO A 24 9.68 3.00 13.14
CA PRO A 24 9.17 3.45 14.43
C PRO A 24 8.49 4.82 14.35
N GLN A 25 9.06 5.76 13.58
CA GLN A 25 8.47 7.08 13.38
C GLN A 25 7.11 7.00 12.66
N VAL A 26 7.01 6.17 11.62
CA VAL A 26 5.75 5.95 10.90
C VAL A 26 4.72 5.36 11.85
N ALA A 27 5.10 4.35 12.65
CA ALA A 27 4.21 3.71 13.61
C ALA A 27 3.68 4.71 14.66
N GLU A 28 4.54 5.54 15.25
CA GLU A 28 4.12 6.55 16.22
C GLU A 28 3.24 7.65 15.60
N THR A 29 3.56 8.08 14.36
CA THR A 29 2.73 9.06 13.65
C THR A 29 1.33 8.52 13.37
N LEU A 30 1.23 7.27 12.91
CA LEU A 30 -0.04 6.59 12.69
C LEU A 30 -0.80 6.40 14.00
N LYS A 31 -0.11 5.98 15.06
CA LYS A 31 -0.69 5.78 16.38
C LYS A 31 -1.35 7.06 16.89
N GLY A 32 -0.65 8.19 16.81
CA GLY A 32 -1.18 9.50 17.20
C GLY A 32 -2.35 9.96 16.34
N ARG A 33 -2.28 9.77 15.01
CA ARG A 33 -3.35 10.22 14.10
C ARG A 33 -4.62 9.38 14.18
N LEU A 34 -4.49 8.08 14.36
CA LEU A 34 -5.62 7.17 14.45
C LEU A 34 -6.15 7.00 15.88
N GLY A 35 -5.46 7.54 16.89
CA GLY A 35 -5.76 7.25 18.29
C GLY A 35 -5.61 5.76 18.63
N ALA A 36 -4.77 5.04 17.88
CA ALA A 36 -4.62 3.60 18.03
C ALA A 36 -3.91 3.27 19.35
N SER A 37 -4.35 2.22 20.03
CA SER A 37 -3.65 1.72 21.23
C SER A 37 -2.31 1.07 20.88
N ARG A 38 -2.23 0.45 19.69
CA ARG A 38 -1.05 -0.26 19.20
C ARG A 38 -0.99 -0.20 17.68
N VAL A 39 0.21 -0.02 17.14
CA VAL A 39 0.53 -0.11 15.72
C VAL A 39 1.65 -1.12 15.55
N ILE A 40 1.49 -2.07 14.64
CA ILE A 40 2.49 -3.07 14.29
C ILE A 40 2.80 -2.90 12.82
N VAL A 41 4.07 -2.70 12.49
CA VAL A 41 4.52 -2.72 11.09
C VAL A 41 4.82 -4.17 10.74
N ARG A 42 4.03 -4.76 9.83
CA ARG A 42 4.22 -6.14 9.37
C ARG A 42 5.41 -6.25 8.43
N ASP A 43 5.38 -5.45 7.38
CA ASP A 43 6.33 -5.47 6.29
C ASP A 43 6.58 -4.05 5.76
N TYR A 44 7.61 -3.94 4.94
CA TYR A 44 7.90 -2.74 4.16
C TYR A 44 8.56 -3.15 2.85
N LEU A 45 8.32 -2.37 1.81
CA LEU A 45 8.96 -2.52 0.51
C LEU A 45 9.57 -1.19 0.08
N VAL A 46 10.74 -1.27 -0.54
CA VAL A 46 11.42 -0.13 -1.15
C VAL A 46 11.35 -0.35 -2.65
N ARG A 47 10.70 0.57 -3.38
CA ARG A 47 10.60 0.52 -4.83
C ARG A 47 11.60 1.48 -5.46
N LYS A 48 12.38 1.00 -6.42
CA LYS A 48 13.25 1.82 -7.28
C LYS A 48 13.04 1.41 -8.73
N SER A 49 12.31 2.24 -9.47
CA SER A 49 11.98 1.96 -10.87
C SER A 49 13.24 1.88 -11.73
N HIS A 50 13.38 0.76 -12.44
CA HIS A 50 14.42 0.55 -13.43
C HIS A 50 14.15 1.42 -14.66
N LYS A 51 15.22 1.86 -15.34
CA LYS A 51 15.12 2.78 -16.49
C LYS A 51 14.26 2.24 -17.63
N LYS A 52 14.28 0.92 -17.85
CA LYS A 52 13.53 0.23 -18.92
C LYS A 52 12.09 -0.15 -18.56
N PHE A 53 11.67 0.00 -17.30
CA PHE A 53 10.29 -0.29 -16.90
C PHE A 53 9.30 0.61 -17.67
N PRO A 54 8.18 0.10 -18.22
CA PRO A 54 7.54 -1.20 -17.93
C PRO A 54 8.00 -2.37 -18.80
N VAL A 55 8.98 -2.19 -19.68
CA VAL A 55 9.49 -3.27 -20.53
C VAL A 55 10.30 -4.26 -19.69
N ALA A 56 9.92 -5.54 -19.73
CA ALA A 56 10.65 -6.59 -19.04
C ALA A 56 12.08 -6.73 -19.61
N THR A 57 13.08 -6.75 -18.73
CA THR A 57 14.47 -6.99 -19.13
C THR A 57 14.79 -8.48 -19.32
N GLY A 58 13.93 -9.38 -18.83
CA GLY A 58 14.19 -10.82 -18.75
C GLY A 58 15.04 -11.23 -17.55
N GLU A 59 15.43 -10.28 -16.70
CA GLU A 59 16.24 -10.51 -15.50
C GLU A 59 15.46 -10.05 -14.26
N VAL A 60 15.79 -10.63 -13.10
CA VAL A 60 15.23 -10.20 -11.82
C VAL A 60 15.78 -8.82 -11.48
N TYR A 61 14.88 -7.87 -11.22
CA TYR A 61 15.29 -6.54 -10.79
C TYR A 61 15.82 -6.56 -9.35
N GLU A 62 16.85 -5.77 -9.07
CA GLU A 62 17.39 -5.58 -7.72
C GLU A 62 16.33 -5.00 -6.76
N TRP A 63 15.46 -4.14 -7.29
CA TRP A 63 14.41 -3.46 -6.54
C TRP A 63 13.05 -3.74 -7.16
N GLU A 64 12.03 -3.77 -6.30
CA GLU A 64 10.64 -3.93 -6.73
C GLU A 64 10.23 -2.78 -7.64
N GLN A 65 9.53 -3.13 -8.72
CA GLN A 65 9.08 -2.18 -9.75
C GLN A 65 7.68 -1.65 -9.45
N PRO A 66 7.26 -0.52 -10.04
CA PRO A 66 5.89 -0.02 -9.93
C PRO A 66 4.82 -1.09 -10.22
N ALA A 67 3.73 -1.09 -9.45
CA ALA A 67 2.58 -1.93 -9.73
C ALA A 67 1.72 -1.26 -10.83
N ASN A 68 1.53 -1.94 -11.96
CA ASN A 68 0.84 -1.43 -13.15
C ASN A 68 -0.52 -2.10 -13.39
N LEU A 69 -1.08 -2.75 -12.38
CA LEU A 69 -2.43 -3.32 -12.40
C LEU A 69 -3.21 -2.83 -11.19
N PHE A 70 -4.52 -2.62 -11.36
CA PHE A 70 -5.39 -2.33 -10.23
C PHE A 70 -5.42 -3.53 -9.28
N HIS A 71 -5.17 -3.25 -8.01
CA HIS A 71 -5.16 -4.27 -6.97
C HIS A 71 -5.59 -3.69 -5.62
N ILE A 72 -6.04 -4.60 -4.75
CA ILE A 72 -6.18 -4.39 -3.32
C ILE A 72 -5.37 -5.50 -2.64
N ASP A 73 -4.44 -5.13 -1.77
CA ASP A 73 -3.42 -6.05 -1.22
C ASP A 73 -3.97 -7.05 -0.20
N SER A 74 -5.22 -6.89 0.22
CA SER A 74 -5.82 -7.79 1.20
C SER A 74 -7.32 -7.86 1.07
N THR A 75 -7.85 -9.02 1.41
CA THR A 75 -9.28 -9.24 1.66
C THR A 75 -9.59 -9.15 3.17
N PRO A 76 -10.87 -9.09 3.58
CA PRO A 76 -11.24 -9.18 4.99
C PRO A 76 -10.74 -10.46 5.68
N ASN A 77 -10.71 -11.58 4.94
CA ASN A 77 -10.20 -12.85 5.45
C ASN A 77 -8.67 -12.82 5.57
N GLY A 78 -7.95 -12.39 4.53
CA GLY A 78 -6.49 -12.25 4.55
C GLY A 78 -6.03 -11.30 5.67
N THR A 79 -6.72 -10.18 5.86
CA THR A 79 -6.48 -9.26 6.96
C THR A 79 -6.65 -9.93 8.33
N ARG A 80 -7.71 -10.73 8.52
CA ARG A 80 -7.94 -11.47 9.76
C ARG A 80 -6.84 -12.50 10.02
N GLN A 81 -6.38 -13.20 8.99
CA GLN A 81 -5.27 -14.16 9.11
C GLN A 81 -3.98 -13.46 9.56
N VAL A 82 -3.64 -12.33 8.96
CA VAL A 82 -2.49 -11.51 9.34
C VAL A 82 -2.62 -11.03 10.79
N PHE A 83 -3.78 -10.49 11.18
CA PHE A 83 -4.04 -10.06 12.55
C PHE A 83 -3.84 -11.19 13.55
N ASN A 84 -4.39 -12.37 13.25
CA ASN A 84 -4.27 -13.55 14.10
C ASN A 84 -2.81 -14.01 14.21
N GLY A 85 -2.07 -14.04 13.10
CA GLY A 85 -0.65 -14.41 13.06
C GLY A 85 0.24 -13.47 13.89
N LEU A 86 0.04 -12.15 13.78
CA LEU A 86 0.81 -11.16 14.52
C LEU A 86 0.48 -11.10 16.02
N ASN A 87 -0.68 -11.61 16.43
CA ASN A 87 -1.18 -11.50 17.79
C ASN A 87 -1.41 -12.86 18.47
N GLN A 88 -0.87 -13.98 17.95
CA GLN A 88 -1.13 -15.33 18.49
C GLN A 88 -1.02 -15.43 20.02
N GLY A 89 -0.03 -14.76 20.63
CA GLY A 89 0.16 -14.73 22.09
C GLY A 89 -0.80 -13.83 22.87
N LEU A 90 -1.57 -12.97 22.20
CA LEU A 90 -2.45 -11.95 22.79
C LEU A 90 -3.92 -12.13 22.40
N LEU A 91 -4.26 -13.12 21.55
CA LEU A 91 -5.63 -13.31 21.06
C LEU A 91 -6.65 -13.50 22.19
N ASN A 92 -6.28 -14.20 23.26
CA ASN A 92 -7.14 -14.42 24.43
C ASN A 92 -7.41 -13.13 25.21
N GLU A 93 -6.46 -12.19 25.24
CA GLU A 93 -6.67 -10.90 25.90
C GLU A 93 -7.46 -9.94 25.01
N LEU A 94 -7.19 -9.96 23.71
CA LEU A 94 -7.85 -9.10 22.72
C LEU A 94 -9.30 -9.52 22.48
N SER A 95 -9.64 -10.80 22.59
CA SER A 95 -11.02 -11.30 22.44
C SER A 95 -11.95 -10.86 23.58
N THR A 96 -11.41 -10.50 24.74
CA THR A 96 -12.19 -10.01 25.89
C THR A 96 -12.49 -8.52 25.84
N LYS A 97 -11.88 -7.78 24.89
CA LYS A 97 -12.03 -6.34 24.72
C LYS A 97 -12.72 -6.03 23.40
N ARG A 98 -13.46 -4.93 23.34
CA ARG A 98 -13.97 -4.41 22.06
C ARG A 98 -12.79 -3.81 21.29
N CYS A 99 -12.14 -4.62 20.46
CA CYS A 99 -11.02 -4.22 19.62
C CYS A 99 -11.47 -4.03 18.17
N GLN A 100 -11.25 -2.84 17.62
CA GLN A 100 -11.29 -2.59 16.19
C GLN A 100 -9.87 -2.71 15.65
N TYR A 101 -9.65 -3.56 14.66
CA TYR A 101 -8.38 -3.64 13.95
C TYR A 101 -8.54 -3.02 12.56
N VAL A 102 -7.73 -2.00 12.32
CA VAL A 102 -7.65 -1.25 11.07
C VAL A 102 -6.35 -1.64 10.41
N THR A 103 -6.44 -2.24 9.23
CA THR A 103 -5.24 -2.64 8.49
C THR A 103 -4.92 -1.59 7.46
N ILE A 104 -3.91 -0.78 7.79
CA ILE A 104 -3.23 0.08 6.83
C ILE A 104 -2.17 -0.78 6.15
N ASN A 105 -2.41 -1.15 4.91
CA ASN A 105 -1.44 -1.94 4.16
C ASN A 105 -0.31 -1.07 3.59
N ILE A 106 -0.59 0.20 3.27
CA ILE A 106 0.40 1.05 2.60
C ILE A 106 0.46 2.44 3.25
N VAL A 107 1.65 2.77 3.75
CA VAL A 107 2.10 4.16 3.90
C VAL A 107 3.05 4.46 2.75
N TRP A 108 2.53 5.11 1.70
CA TRP A 108 3.32 5.40 0.50
C TRP A 108 3.93 6.79 0.62
N LYS A 109 5.27 6.84 0.66
CA LYS A 109 6.04 8.09 0.77
C LYS A 109 7.13 8.09 -0.30
N PRO A 110 7.28 9.18 -1.06
CA PRO A 110 8.41 9.33 -1.98
C PRO A 110 9.75 9.36 -1.24
N ILE A 111 10.73 8.63 -1.78
CA ILE A 111 12.14 8.69 -1.35
C ILE A 111 12.80 9.93 -1.95
N VAL A 112 12.52 10.20 -3.24
CA VAL A 112 12.98 11.39 -3.98
C VAL A 112 11.75 12.10 -4.53
N GLY A 113 11.68 13.41 -4.34
CA GLY A 113 10.57 14.25 -4.79
C GLY A 113 11.04 15.45 -5.62
N PRO A 114 10.11 16.13 -6.31
CA PRO A 114 8.70 15.76 -6.45
C PRO A 114 8.49 14.56 -7.35
N VAL A 115 7.46 13.75 -7.07
CA VAL A 115 7.11 12.59 -7.91
C VAL A 115 6.57 13.09 -9.24
N ARG A 116 7.35 12.84 -10.30
CA ARG A 116 6.98 13.13 -11.70
C ARG A 116 6.87 11.89 -12.57
N LYS A 117 7.37 10.75 -12.09
CA LYS A 117 7.30 9.48 -12.79
C LYS A 117 6.61 8.47 -11.87
N TRP A 118 5.64 7.74 -12.39
CA TRP A 118 4.86 6.75 -11.64
C TRP A 118 4.12 7.34 -10.41
N PRO A 119 3.32 8.42 -10.51
CA PRO A 119 2.44 8.82 -9.41
C PRO A 119 1.47 7.70 -9.02
N LEU A 120 1.16 7.66 -7.73
CA LEU A 120 0.15 6.74 -7.22
C LEU A 120 -1.25 7.26 -7.57
N MET A 121 -2.05 6.40 -8.20
CA MET A 121 -3.45 6.64 -8.52
C MET A 121 -4.32 5.70 -7.69
N MET A 122 -5.38 6.26 -7.13
CA MET A 122 -6.38 5.58 -6.31
C MET A 122 -7.74 5.67 -6.97
N VAL A 123 -8.57 4.64 -6.84
CA VAL A 123 -9.98 4.68 -7.24
C VAL A 123 -10.83 5.14 -6.07
N ASP A 124 -11.80 6.02 -6.30
CA ASP A 124 -12.80 6.40 -5.30
C ASP A 124 -13.64 5.17 -4.92
N THR A 125 -13.55 4.75 -3.65
CA THR A 125 -14.23 3.56 -3.14
C THR A 125 -15.75 3.64 -3.28
N SER A 126 -16.35 4.84 -3.31
CA SER A 126 -17.79 5.00 -3.50
C SER A 126 -18.26 4.58 -4.89
N THR A 127 -17.34 4.46 -5.87
CA THR A 127 -17.63 4.02 -7.23
C THR A 127 -17.37 2.54 -7.47
N VAL A 128 -16.80 1.83 -6.48
CA VAL A 128 -16.46 0.41 -6.57
C VAL A 128 -17.64 -0.44 -6.08
N LYS A 129 -18.15 -1.31 -6.95
CA LYS A 129 -19.21 -2.27 -6.66
C LYS A 129 -18.58 -3.61 -6.30
N ALA A 130 -18.35 -3.83 -5.01
CA ALA A 130 -17.56 -4.95 -4.51
C ALA A 130 -18.04 -6.35 -4.95
N ASP A 131 -19.31 -6.50 -5.32
CA ASP A 131 -19.93 -7.75 -5.77
C ASP A 131 -19.63 -8.10 -7.24
N VAL A 132 -19.29 -7.12 -8.07
CA VAL A 132 -19.02 -7.30 -9.50
C VAL A 132 -17.61 -6.90 -9.91
N ASP A 133 -17.03 -5.94 -9.21
CA ASP A 133 -15.74 -5.33 -9.55
C ASP A 133 -14.56 -6.05 -8.89
N LEU A 134 -14.81 -6.83 -7.83
CA LEU A 134 -13.76 -7.43 -7.01
C LEU A 134 -13.87 -8.95 -7.01
N GLU A 135 -12.74 -9.61 -7.31
CA GLU A 135 -12.61 -11.06 -7.21
C GLU A 135 -11.49 -11.40 -6.23
N ALA A 136 -11.77 -12.27 -5.26
CA ALA A 136 -10.73 -12.76 -4.37
C ALA A 136 -9.75 -13.65 -5.15
N ARG A 137 -8.46 -13.42 -4.97
CA ARG A 137 -7.39 -14.18 -5.62
C ARG A 137 -6.24 -14.42 -4.66
N ASP A 138 -5.72 -15.63 -4.70
CA ASP A 138 -4.51 -16.01 -3.99
C ASP A 138 -3.25 -15.65 -4.79
N MET A 139 -2.36 -14.91 -4.14
CA MET A 139 -0.99 -14.73 -4.57
C MET A 139 -0.13 -15.76 -3.85
N VAL A 140 0.35 -16.73 -4.61
CA VAL A 140 1.12 -17.87 -4.07
C VAL A 140 2.61 -17.55 -4.14
N TYR A 141 3.24 -17.44 -2.98
CA TYR A 141 4.69 -17.39 -2.83
C TYR A 141 5.22 -18.77 -2.44
N TYR A 142 6.55 -18.92 -2.48
CA TYR A 142 7.21 -20.18 -2.15
C TYR A 142 6.93 -20.63 -0.70
N ASP A 143 6.82 -19.67 0.22
CA ASP A 143 6.73 -19.89 1.67
C ASP A 143 5.35 -19.57 2.27
N HIS A 144 4.49 -18.86 1.55
CA HIS A 144 3.17 -18.47 2.04
C HIS A 144 2.18 -18.12 0.91
N VAL A 145 0.90 -18.02 1.27
CA VAL A 145 -0.17 -17.57 0.38
C VAL A 145 -0.74 -16.26 0.93
N VAL A 146 -0.97 -15.29 0.06
CA VAL A 146 -1.61 -14.01 0.41
C VAL A 146 -2.90 -13.86 -0.38
N GLU A 147 -4.02 -13.77 0.33
CA GLU A 147 -5.33 -13.51 -0.28
C GLU A 147 -5.48 -12.00 -0.58
N THR A 148 -5.66 -11.67 -1.86
CA THR A 148 -5.77 -10.30 -2.41
C THR A 148 -7.09 -10.15 -3.19
N HIS A 149 -7.49 -8.94 -3.56
CA HIS A 149 -8.53 -8.77 -4.60
C HIS A 149 -7.92 -8.36 -5.93
N LEU A 150 -8.31 -9.07 -6.99
CA LEU A 150 -8.24 -8.58 -8.35
C LEU A 150 -9.38 -7.58 -8.57
N VAL A 151 -9.10 -6.52 -9.32
CA VAL A 151 -10.07 -5.48 -9.63
C VAL A 151 -10.36 -5.54 -11.13
N TYR A 152 -11.62 -5.82 -11.48
CA TYR A 152 -12.08 -5.74 -12.86
C TYR A 152 -12.20 -4.29 -13.30
N ASN A 153 -12.10 -4.05 -14.60
CA ASN A 153 -12.28 -2.72 -15.17
C ASN A 153 -13.77 -2.34 -15.17
N SER A 154 -14.06 -1.10 -14.82
CA SER A 154 -15.40 -0.52 -14.84
C SER A 154 -15.31 0.94 -15.29
N ASP A 155 -16.25 1.34 -16.15
CA ASP A 155 -16.34 2.72 -16.66
C ASP A 155 -16.83 3.71 -15.58
N ASP A 156 -17.39 3.19 -14.48
CA ASP A 156 -17.92 4.01 -13.38
C ASP A 156 -16.82 4.54 -12.44
N TYR A 157 -15.58 4.04 -12.57
CA TYR A 157 -14.49 4.38 -11.67
C TYR A 157 -14.07 5.84 -11.75
N LYS A 158 -14.00 6.48 -10.59
CA LYS A 158 -13.38 7.81 -10.46
C LYS A 158 -11.97 7.67 -9.92
N PHE A 159 -11.03 8.26 -10.63
CA PHE A 159 -9.62 8.20 -10.28
C PHE A 159 -9.17 9.48 -9.58
N ASN A 160 -8.38 9.31 -8.53
CA ASN A 160 -7.72 10.38 -7.80
C ASN A 160 -6.22 10.11 -7.80
N TYR A 161 -5.40 11.12 -8.06
CA TYR A 161 -3.95 11.02 -7.93
C TYR A 161 -3.39 12.33 -7.37
N LEU A 162 -2.23 12.25 -6.72
CA LEU A 162 -1.52 13.44 -6.23
C LEU A 162 -0.36 13.76 -7.17
N SER A 163 -0.49 14.88 -7.88
CA SER A 163 0.58 15.41 -8.75
C SER A 163 1.68 16.06 -7.92
N ASN A 164 2.94 15.90 -8.34
CA ASN A 164 4.11 16.52 -7.72
C ASN A 164 4.29 16.24 -6.21
N GLN A 165 3.86 15.07 -5.75
CA GLN A 165 3.98 14.69 -4.33
C GLN A 165 5.41 14.86 -3.84
N THR A 166 5.58 15.58 -2.74
CA THR A 166 6.88 15.89 -2.14
C THR A 166 7.30 14.82 -1.12
N THR A 167 8.55 14.85 -0.69
CA THR A 167 9.10 13.85 0.25
C THR A 167 8.52 13.96 1.66
N ASP A 168 7.89 15.07 2.03
CA ASP A 168 7.19 15.25 3.31
C ASP A 168 5.76 14.70 3.29
N GLU A 169 5.21 14.39 2.12
CA GLU A 169 3.85 13.90 1.96
C GLU A 169 3.82 12.37 1.84
N ALA A 170 2.92 11.75 2.60
CA ALA A 170 2.65 10.33 2.54
C ALA A 170 1.16 10.04 2.41
N TRP A 171 0.84 9.09 1.54
CA TRP A 171 -0.48 8.46 1.50
C TRP A 171 -0.58 7.44 2.61
N VAL A 172 -1.76 7.37 3.21
CA VAL A 172 -2.13 6.30 4.14
C VAL A 172 -3.34 5.64 3.54
N ILE A 173 -3.18 4.39 3.13
CA ILE A 173 -4.21 3.66 2.40
C ILE A 173 -4.80 2.62 3.35
N LEU A 174 -6.07 2.83 3.67
CA LEU A 174 -6.87 1.85 4.38
C LEU A 174 -7.45 0.86 3.37
N GLN A 175 -7.23 -0.44 3.59
CA GLN A 175 -7.82 -1.46 2.74
C GLN A 175 -8.87 -2.32 3.44
N THR A 176 -8.74 -2.53 4.75
CA THR A 176 -9.71 -3.35 5.48
C THR A 176 -9.88 -2.83 6.90
N ASP A 177 -11.14 -2.78 7.34
CA ASP A 177 -11.51 -2.73 8.75
C ASP A 177 -12.16 -4.07 9.14
N SER A 178 -11.96 -4.48 10.39
CA SER A 178 -12.53 -5.64 11.06
C SER A 178 -14.01 -5.94 10.80
N GLY A 179 -14.81 -4.94 10.40
CA GLY A 179 -16.24 -5.09 10.09
C GLY A 179 -16.62 -4.99 8.62
N THR A 180 -15.82 -4.34 7.76
CA THR A 180 -16.19 -4.07 6.35
C THR A 180 -14.96 -3.94 5.46
N LEU A 181 -15.12 -4.33 4.19
CA LEU A 181 -14.14 -4.01 3.15
C LEU A 181 -14.19 -2.49 2.90
N THR A 182 -13.05 -1.83 3.11
CA THR A 182 -12.85 -0.39 2.82
C THR A 182 -11.78 -0.20 1.75
N GLY A 183 -11.48 -1.29 1.02
CA GLY A 183 -10.45 -1.43 0.01
C GLY A 183 -10.50 -0.35 -1.02
N THR A 184 -9.49 0.52 -1.07
CA THR A 184 -9.31 1.48 -2.17
C THR A 184 -8.38 0.85 -3.21
N PRO A 185 -8.89 0.50 -4.42
CA PRO A 185 -8.04 0.04 -5.50
C PRO A 185 -6.95 1.07 -5.81
N SER A 186 -5.75 0.60 -6.07
CA SER A 186 -4.63 1.47 -6.43
C SER A 186 -3.76 0.87 -7.53
N ILE A 187 -3.05 1.76 -8.22
CA ILE A 187 -2.07 1.45 -9.25
C ILE A 187 -1.06 2.60 -9.32
N GLU A 188 0.19 2.31 -9.66
CA GLU A 188 1.12 3.35 -10.07
C GLU A 188 0.91 3.61 -11.56
N THR A 189 0.48 4.82 -11.93
CA THR A 189 0.29 5.19 -13.33
C THR A 189 1.53 5.89 -13.84
N PRO A 190 1.98 5.63 -15.09
CA PRO A 190 3.01 6.48 -15.67
C PRO A 190 2.49 7.92 -15.70
N PRO A 191 3.36 8.95 -15.60
CA PRO A 191 2.91 10.32 -15.84
C PRO A 191 2.20 10.31 -17.19
N ALA A 192 1.03 10.95 -17.25
CA ALA A 192 0.20 10.98 -18.45
C ALA A 192 1.12 11.05 -19.66
N LEU A 193 1.06 10.04 -20.53
CA LEU A 193 1.44 10.27 -21.92
C LEU A 193 0.57 11.46 -22.28
N ALA A 194 1.17 12.65 -22.41
CA ALA A 194 0.48 13.84 -22.87
C ALA A 194 -0.39 13.38 -24.03
N GLU A 195 -1.69 13.66 -23.92
CA GLU A 195 -2.77 13.16 -24.76
C GLU A 195 -2.25 12.51 -26.04
N ALA A 196 -2.30 11.17 -26.10
CA ALA A 196 -2.20 10.51 -27.38
C ALA A 196 -3.48 10.90 -28.13
N ASP A 197 -3.42 12.02 -28.83
CA ASP A 197 -4.34 12.37 -29.91
C ASP A 197 -4.35 11.18 -30.85
N PHE A 198 -5.40 10.36 -30.74
CA PHE A 198 -5.76 9.41 -31.76
C PHE A 198 -6.51 10.19 -32.83
N ASP A 199 -5.76 10.82 -33.73
CA ASP A 199 -6.19 11.10 -35.11
C ASP A 199 -5.93 9.86 -35.99
#